data_AF-A0A7V9Z1Y5-F1
#
_entry.id   AF-A0A7V9Z1Y5-F1
#
_cell.length_a   1.000
_cell.length_b   1.000
_cell.length_c   1.000
_cell.angle_alpha   90.00
_cell.angle_beta   90.00
_cell.angle_gamma   90.00
#
_symmetry.space_group_name_H-M   'P 1'
#
loop_
_entity.id
_entity.type
_entity.pdbx_description
1 polymer ?
#
loop_
_entity_poly.entity_id
_entity_poly.type
_entity_poly.pdbx_seq_one_letter_code
_entity_poly.pdbx_strand_id
1 'polypeptide(L)' 'MGQPFTDNSHLIEDVAALRKEIVQLKERILQLEQQISDIQRKCRHVFFETPFMRKCVKCHYVESLYY' A
#
# COMPACT_ATOMS: atom_id res chain seq x y z
N MET A 1 32.80 -37.73 -4.36
CA MET A 1 31.43 -38.13 -3.96
C MET A 1 30.76 -36.93 -3.30
N GLY A 2 29.56 -36.57 -3.78
CA GLY A 2 28.48 -35.82 -3.11
C GLY A 2 28.79 -34.55 -2.31
N GLN A 3 28.57 -33.39 -2.91
CA GLN A 3 28.24 -32.12 -2.22
C GLN A 3 26.74 -31.80 -2.45
N PRO A 4 26.09 -31.03 -1.55
CA PRO A 4 24.98 -31.54 -0.73
C PRO A 4 23.59 -31.22 -1.28
N PHE A 5 22.65 -32.13 -1.06
CA PHE A 5 21.23 -32.04 -1.48
C PHE A 5 20.33 -31.29 -0.47
N THR A 6 20.86 -30.36 0.33
CA THR A 6 20.12 -29.74 1.45
C THR A 6 19.72 -28.27 1.25
N ASP A 7 19.82 -27.73 0.04
CA ASP A 7 19.51 -26.31 -0.21
C ASP A 7 18.05 -26.05 -0.66
N ASN A 8 17.24 -27.10 -0.93
CA ASN A 8 15.90 -26.86 -1.47
C ASN A 8 14.81 -26.67 -0.39
N SER A 9 14.97 -27.30 0.79
CA SER A 9 13.99 -27.17 1.87
C SER A 9 13.95 -25.79 2.49
N HIS A 10 15.10 -25.16 2.70
CA HIS A 10 15.18 -23.81 3.28
C HIS A 10 14.53 -22.79 2.33
N LEU A 11 14.81 -22.88 1.03
CA LEU A 11 14.20 -22.01 0.02
C LEU A 11 12.67 -22.13 -0.03
N ILE A 12 12.12 -23.32 0.18
CA ILE A 12 10.66 -23.53 0.23
C ILE A 12 10.05 -22.86 1.48
N GLU A 13 10.73 -22.94 2.62
CA GLU A 13 10.32 -22.28 3.87
C GLU A 13 10.40 -20.75 3.75
N ASP A 14 11.47 -20.21 3.16
CA ASP A 14 11.61 -18.78 2.87
C ASP A 14 10.52 -18.28 1.92
N VAL A 15 10.24 -19.01 0.84
CA VAL A 15 9.17 -18.65 -0.11
C VAL A 15 7.80 -18.69 0.57
N ALA A 16 7.56 -19.62 1.49
CA ALA A 16 6.31 -19.68 2.24
C ALA A 16 6.18 -18.50 3.23
N ALA A 17 7.26 -18.12 3.91
CA ALA A 17 7.31 -16.96 4.79
C ALA A 17 7.04 -15.66 4.02
N LEU A 18 7.75 -15.45 2.90
CA LEU A 18 7.56 -14.29 2.03
C LEU A 18 6.13 -14.20 1.48
N ARG A 19 5.53 -15.33 1.09
CA ARG A 19 4.12 -15.37 0.65
C ARG A 19 3.17 -14.93 1.76
N LYS A 20 3.41 -15.38 2.99
CA LYS A 20 2.60 -14.97 4.15
C LYS A 20 2.76 -13.47 4.42
N GLU A 21 3.98 -12.95 4.37
CA GLU A 21 4.23 -11.51 4.51
C GLU A 21 3.54 -10.70 3.42
N ILE A 22 3.60 -11.14 2.15
CA ILE A 22 2.89 -10.49 1.04
C ILE A 22 1.38 -10.44 1.31
N VAL A 23 0.78 -11.53 1.81
CA VAL A 23 -0.66 -11.55 2.14
C VAL A 23 -0.97 -10.56 3.26
N GLN A 24 -0.20 -10.58 4.36
CA GLN A 24 -0.41 -9.65 5.47
C GLN A 24 -0.22 -8.18 5.06
N LEU A 25 0.77 -7.89 4.22
CA LEU A 25 1.01 -6.56 3.69
C LEU A 25 -0.14 -6.11 2.80
N LYS A 26 -0.69 -6.99 1.95
CA LYS A 26 -1.87 -6.70 1.13
C LYS A 26 -3.10 -6.39 1.99
N GLU A 27 -3.35 -7.18 3.03
CA GLU A 27 -4.46 -6.91 3.96
C GLU A 27 -4.28 -5.56 4.66
N ARG A 28 -3.06 -5.25 5.07
CA ARG A 28 -2.74 -3.97 5.71
C ARG A 28 -2.90 -2.78 4.76
N ILE A 29 -2.52 -2.95 3.48
CA ILE A 29 -2.76 -1.93 2.45
C ILE A 29 -4.26 -1.67 2.32
N LEU A 30 -5.09 -2.71 2.18
CA LEU A 30 -6.53 -2.55 2.07
C LEU A 30 -7.15 -1.84 3.29
N GLN A 31 -6.69 -2.18 4.49
CA GLN A 31 -7.14 -1.50 5.71
C GLN A 31 -6.72 -0.02 5.75
N LEU A 32 -5.52 0.30 5.29
CA LEU A 32 -5.03 1.68 5.23
C LEU A 32 -5.78 2.47 4.16
N GLU A 33 -6.05 1.89 2.99
CA GLU A 33 -6.86 2.51 1.94
C GLU A 33 -8.29 2.81 2.42
N GLN A 34 -8.88 1.90 3.19
CA GLN A 34 -10.21 2.11 3.76
C GLN A 34 -10.20 3.23 4.82
N GLN A 35 -9.17 3.28 5.68
CA GLN A 35 -9.00 4.38 6.63
C GLN A 35 -8.79 5.72 5.92
N ILE A 36 -7.96 5.78 4.89
CA ILE A 36 -7.75 6.98 4.07
C ILE A 36 -9.08 7.41 3.44
N SER A 37 -9.84 6.48 2.87
CA SER A 37 -11.15 6.76 2.28
C SER A 37 -12.14 7.29 3.31
N ASP A 38 -12.17 6.73 4.52
CA ASP A 38 -13.04 7.20 5.59
C ASP A 38 -12.63 8.61 6.08
N ILE A 39 -11.33 8.85 6.24
CA ILE A 39 -10.78 10.17 6.56
C ILE A 39 -11.15 11.18 5.47
N GLN A 40 -10.99 10.84 4.20
CA GLN A 40 -11.36 11.70 3.08
C GLN A 40 -12.86 11.98 3.06
N ARG A 41 -13.72 10.98 3.24
CA ARG A 41 -15.18 11.15 3.29
C ARG A 41 -15.65 12.02 4.46
N LYS A 42 -15.02 11.88 5.63
CA LYS A 42 -15.32 12.69 6.82
C LYS A 42 -14.59 14.02 6.83
N CYS A 43 -13.62 14.21 5.94
CA CYS A 43 -12.90 15.47 5.84
C CYS A 43 -13.85 16.52 5.25
N ARG A 44 -14.04 17.61 6.00
CA ARG A 44 -14.56 18.85 5.43
C ARG A 44 -13.45 19.45 4.57
N HIS A 45 -13.37 18.99 3.32
CA HIS A 45 -12.26 19.27 2.41
C HIS A 45 -12.01 20.78 2.31
N VAL A 46 -10.79 21.19 2.65
CA VAL A 46 -10.29 22.54 2.40
C VAL A 46 -9.25 22.39 1.31
N PHE A 47 -9.71 22.62 0.08
CA PHE A 47 -8.88 22.50 -1.10
C PHE A 47 -7.99 23.73 -1.23
N PHE A 48 -6.71 23.48 -1.47
CA PHE A 48 -5.77 24.46 -1.95
C PHE A 48 -5.59 24.22 -3.45
N GLU A 49 -6.13 25.13 -4.25
CA GLU A 49 -6.09 25.08 -5.70
C GLU A 49 -4.78 25.69 -6.19
N THR A 50 -3.99 24.88 -6.90
CA THR A 50 -2.87 25.33 -7.74
C THR A 50 -3.30 25.21 -9.20
N PRO A 51 -2.69 25.95 -10.15
CA PRO A 51 -3.14 25.99 -11.54
C PRO A 51 -3.24 24.62 -12.25
N PHE A 52 -2.58 23.59 -11.72
CA PHE A 52 -2.53 22.25 -12.31
C PHE A 52 -3.22 21.18 -11.45
N MET A 53 -3.53 21.49 -10.18
CA MET A 53 -3.96 20.49 -9.20
C MET A 53 -4.60 21.15 -7.97
N ARG A 54 -5.66 20.55 -7.44
CA ARG A 54 -6.23 20.93 -6.13
C ARG A 54 -5.90 19.88 -5.09
N LYS A 55 -5.29 20.30 -3.98
CA LYS A 55 -4.93 19.41 -2.86
C LYS A 55 -5.65 19.81 -1.60
N CYS A 56 -6.30 18.85 -0.94
CA CYS A 56 -6.84 19.11 0.39
C CYS A 56 -5.69 19.23 1.41
N VAL A 57 -5.60 20.35 2.13
CA VAL A 57 -4.54 20.58 3.12
C VAL A 57 -4.66 19.70 4.35
N LYS A 58 -5.84 19.09 4.57
CA LYS A 58 -6.14 18.27 5.76
C LYS A 58 -5.95 16.78 5.50
N CYS A 59 -6.57 16.25 4.45
CA CYS A 59 -6.52 14.82 4.12
C CYS A 59 -5.56 14.49 2.95
N HIS A 60 -4.85 15.49 2.43
CA HIS A 60 -3.92 15.35 1.31
C HIS A 60 -4.56 14.78 0.03
N TYR A 61 -5.89 14.84 -0.09
CA TYR A 61 -6.60 14.36 -1.27
C TYR A 61 -6.19 15.17 -2.51
N VAL A 62 -5.65 14.41 -3.46
CA VAL A 62 -5.17 14.65 -4.82
C VAL A 62 -6.23 14.82 -5.91
N GLU A 63 -6.56 15.99 -6.45
CA GLU A 63 -7.29 16.04 -7.72
C GLU A 63 -6.55 16.89 -8.77
N SER A 64 -6.06 16.22 -9.82
CA SER A 64 -5.42 16.83 -10.98
C SER A 64 -6.48 17.40 -11.93
N LEU A 65 -6.29 18.63 -12.41
CA LEU A 65 -7.23 19.32 -13.29
C LEU A 65 -6.99 19.04 -14.79
N TYR A 66 -6.22 18.00 -15.14
CA TYR A 66 -5.96 17.62 -16.52
C TYR A 66 -7.08 16.71 -17.06
N TYR A 67 -7.80 17.22 -18.06
CA TYR A 67 -8.77 16.52 -18.90
C TYR A 67 -8.09 15.80 -20.07
#